data_AF-A0A535DBN9-F1
#
_entry.id   AF-A0A535DBN9-F1
#
_cell.length_a   1.000
_cell.length_b   1.000
_cell.length_c   1.000
_cell.angle_alpha   90.00
_cell.angle_beta   90.00
_cell.angle_gamma   90.00
#
_symmetry.space_group_name_H-M   'P 1'
#
loop_
_entity.id
_entity.type
_entity.pdbx_description
1 polymer ?
#
loop_
_entity_poly.entity_id
_entity_poly.type
_entity_poly.pdbx_seq_one_letter_code
_entity_poly.pdbx_strand_id
1 'polypeptide(L)'
;MGGKAPAARSVAERGAAEGGLSEGQDIVRDLLASGGRRAREAAGGDDWAAFLRHLVAPYVVAREDPQRPELVAAVDRATADVMRGVLHHPRFQAMEAAWRAIDFLTRRLETSTDLKLVLLDVAKADLAAAFDGRYPARARMLRRVLIDEASGSPGGVPWAALAGNYTFDASAEDVALLTAIARLARDADAPFIAAASPRLLGANSLAETPDPDDWRRVNDADVERWYKLRTSLDAAWLGLALPRFLLRLPYGRDGERLKSFEFEELSAGVRHEEYLWGNPAFACACVLGQAFSEDGWGFPAGAADLDDLPLYIEEKDGERRVKPCAEALLTLRAAEIMLERGFMPLLSFRDRDVVRLADVRSVREPVTGLRGRWGG
;
A
#
# COMPACT_ATOMS: atom_id res chain seq x y z
N MET A 1 15.71 -48.03 -54.24
CA MET A 1 15.28 -47.49 -55.55
C MET A 1 15.60 -46.01 -55.51
N GLY A 2 16.59 -45.47 -56.21
CA GLY A 2 17.05 -45.76 -57.56
C GLY A 2 17.13 -44.38 -58.23
N GLY A 3 18.29 -43.74 -58.19
CA GLY A 3 19.09 -43.49 -59.39
C GLY A 3 18.85 -42.04 -59.86
N LYS A 4 19.74 -41.35 -60.55
CA LYS A 4 21.03 -41.72 -61.13
C LYS A 4 21.65 -40.40 -61.59
N ALA A 5 22.92 -40.15 -61.26
CA ALA A 5 23.76 -39.27 -62.07
C ALA A 5 24.02 -39.93 -63.46
N PRO A 6 24.50 -39.15 -64.43
CA PRO A 6 25.78 -39.49 -65.06
C PRO A 6 26.66 -38.23 -65.24
N ALA A 7 27.95 -38.25 -64.86
CA ALA A 7 29.12 -38.80 -65.60
C ALA A 7 29.51 -37.89 -66.80
N ALA A 8 30.58 -37.09 -66.71
CA ALA A 8 32.02 -37.42 -66.75
C ALA A 8 32.56 -37.69 -68.16
N ARG A 9 33.70 -37.03 -68.49
CA ARG A 9 34.86 -37.44 -69.35
C ARG A 9 35.48 -36.20 -70.04
N SER A 10 36.79 -36.06 -70.30
CA SER A 10 37.92 -37.01 -70.25
C SER A 10 39.25 -36.35 -70.67
N VAL A 11 40.38 -36.90 -70.15
CA VAL A 11 41.61 -37.34 -70.89
C VAL A 11 42.56 -36.21 -71.35
N ALA A 12 43.90 -36.29 -71.27
CA ALA A 12 44.88 -37.39 -71.44
C ALA A 12 46.26 -37.01 -70.81
N GLU A 13 47.03 -37.96 -70.23
CA GLU A 13 48.28 -38.58 -70.79
C GLU A 13 49.56 -37.69 -70.68
N ARG A 14 50.81 -38.11 -70.43
CA ARG A 14 51.67 -39.32 -70.32
C ARG A 14 52.87 -38.88 -69.42
N GLY A 15 53.59 -39.65 -68.60
CA GLY A 15 54.50 -40.77 -68.90
C GLY A 15 55.99 -40.35 -68.94
N ALA A 16 56.81 -40.91 -68.03
CA ALA A 16 58.27 -41.21 -68.11
C ALA A 16 59.34 -40.38 -67.32
N ALA A 17 59.96 -41.08 -66.35
CA ALA A 17 61.39 -41.35 -66.09
C ALA A 17 62.43 -40.28 -65.62
N GLU A 18 63.02 -40.62 -64.46
CA GLU A 18 64.45 -40.60 -64.04
C GLU A 18 65.33 -39.33 -64.02
N GLY A 19 65.99 -39.13 -62.86
CA GLY A 19 67.39 -38.65 -62.81
C GLY A 19 67.73 -37.59 -61.75
N GLY A 20 68.65 -37.92 -60.83
CA GLY A 20 69.67 -36.97 -60.33
C GLY A 20 69.54 -36.45 -58.89
N LEU A 21 70.31 -37.06 -57.98
CA LEU A 21 70.73 -36.52 -56.68
C LEU A 21 71.69 -35.33 -56.86
N SER A 22 71.71 -34.38 -55.91
CA SER A 22 72.93 -33.90 -55.20
C SER A 22 72.77 -32.47 -54.62
N GLU A 23 73.46 -32.24 -53.50
CA GLU A 23 73.93 -30.95 -52.95
C GLU A 23 73.03 -30.08 -52.06
N GLY A 24 71.71 -30.23 -52.05
CA GLY A 24 70.83 -29.38 -51.21
C GLY A 24 70.51 -29.90 -49.80
N GLN A 25 70.65 -31.21 -49.56
CA GLN A 25 70.06 -31.87 -48.39
C GLN A 25 71.04 -32.16 -47.24
N ASP A 26 72.36 -32.04 -47.48
CA ASP A 26 73.38 -32.31 -46.46
C ASP A 26 73.72 -31.08 -45.60
N ILE A 27 73.51 -29.87 -46.10
CA ILE A 27 73.74 -28.63 -45.33
C ILE A 27 72.64 -28.43 -44.27
N VAL A 28 71.40 -28.86 -44.57
CA VAL A 28 70.28 -28.80 -43.62
C VAL A 28 70.42 -29.86 -42.51
N ARG A 29 71.05 -30.99 -42.80
CA ARG A 29 71.30 -32.05 -41.80
C ARG A 29 72.41 -31.69 -40.83
N ASP A 30 73.44 -30.97 -41.28
CA ASP A 30 74.56 -30.54 -40.44
C ASP A 30 74.22 -29.29 -39.59
N LEU A 31 73.28 -28.45 -40.05
CA LEU A 31 72.70 -27.37 -39.25
C LEU A 31 71.75 -27.89 -38.13
N LEU A 32 71.14 -29.06 -38.33
CA LEU A 32 70.29 -29.72 -37.33
C LEU A 32 71.09 -30.57 -36.32
N ALA A 33 72.34 -30.94 -36.65
CA ALA A 33 73.24 -31.69 -35.76
C ALA A 33 74.06 -30.79 -34.80
N SER A 34 74.17 -29.49 -35.09
CA SER A 34 74.99 -28.53 -34.33
C SER A 34 74.20 -27.65 -33.35
N GLY A 35 72.86 -27.73 -33.30
CA GLY A 35 72.02 -27.07 -32.30
C GLY A 35 71.97 -27.77 -30.93
N GLY A 36 72.57 -28.94 -30.80
CA GLY A 36 72.45 -29.85 -29.65
C GLY A 36 73.19 -29.45 -28.35
N ARG A 37 73.59 -28.19 -28.14
CA ARG A 37 74.31 -27.79 -26.91
C ARG A 37 73.91 -26.46 -26.25
N ARG A 38 72.72 -25.90 -26.53
CA ARG A 38 72.21 -24.72 -25.78
C ARG A 38 70.73 -24.69 -25.41
N ALA A 39 70.05 -25.83 -25.35
CA ALA A 39 68.66 -25.91 -24.86
C ALA A 39 68.48 -27.04 -23.84
N ARG A 40 69.39 -27.15 -22.87
CA ARG A 40 69.20 -28.01 -21.68
C ARG A 40 68.80 -27.22 -20.43
N GLU A 41 68.37 -25.98 -20.62
CA GLU A 41 67.82 -25.10 -19.58
C GLU A 41 66.53 -24.46 -20.09
N ALA A 42 65.48 -25.27 -20.25
CA ALA A 42 64.09 -24.80 -20.30
C ALA A 42 63.08 -25.90 -19.93
N ALA A 43 63.52 -27.12 -19.60
CA ALA A 43 62.65 -28.15 -19.03
C ALA A 43 62.16 -27.82 -17.60
N GLY A 44 62.69 -26.75 -16.99
CA GLY A 44 62.17 -26.22 -15.73
C GLY A 44 60.96 -25.30 -15.89
N GLY A 45 60.65 -24.79 -17.09
CA GLY A 45 59.55 -23.84 -17.30
C GLY A 45 58.17 -24.49 -17.26
N ASP A 46 58.01 -25.63 -17.94
CA ASP A 46 56.74 -26.35 -18.02
C ASP A 46 56.42 -27.12 -16.73
N ASP A 47 57.44 -27.63 -16.04
CA ASP A 47 57.29 -28.35 -14.78
C ASP A 47 56.99 -27.37 -13.63
N TRP A 48 57.61 -26.18 -13.63
CA TRP A 48 57.21 -25.11 -12.71
C TRP A 48 55.82 -24.55 -13.02
N ALA A 49 55.44 -24.42 -14.28
CA ALA A 49 54.09 -24.00 -14.65
C ALA A 49 53.03 -25.07 -14.29
N ALA A 50 53.36 -26.35 -14.39
CA ALA A 50 52.52 -27.45 -13.95
C ALA A 50 52.39 -27.49 -12.42
N PHE A 51 53.50 -27.34 -11.71
CA PHE A 51 53.55 -27.27 -10.25
C PHE A 51 52.80 -26.06 -9.69
N LEU A 52 52.98 -24.87 -10.29
CA LEU A 52 52.22 -23.67 -9.94
C LEU A 52 50.72 -23.85 -10.19
N ARG A 53 50.33 -24.43 -11.34
CA ARG A 53 48.91 -24.76 -11.59
C ARG A 53 48.36 -25.74 -10.57
N HIS A 54 49.11 -26.75 -10.17
CA HIS A 54 48.67 -27.73 -9.17
C HIS A 54 48.57 -27.14 -7.76
N LEU A 55 49.48 -26.25 -7.38
CA LEU A 55 49.45 -25.53 -6.11
C LEU A 55 48.33 -24.52 -6.04
N VAL A 56 48.03 -23.82 -7.13
CA VAL A 56 47.00 -22.76 -7.14
C VAL A 56 45.62 -23.35 -7.46
N ALA A 57 45.51 -24.48 -8.18
CA ALA A 57 44.22 -25.08 -8.58
C ALA A 57 43.19 -25.28 -7.45
N PRO A 58 43.57 -25.71 -6.23
CA PRO A 58 42.64 -25.80 -5.10
C PRO A 58 42.18 -24.43 -4.57
N TYR A 59 42.91 -23.36 -4.90
CA TYR A 59 42.67 -21.98 -4.50
C TYR A 59 42.21 -21.07 -5.66
N VAL A 60 42.12 -21.61 -6.90
CA VAL A 60 41.47 -20.94 -8.03
C VAL A 60 39.97 -20.99 -7.77
N VAL A 61 39.47 -19.97 -7.06
CA VAL A 61 38.04 -19.67 -7.04
C VAL A 61 37.65 -19.42 -8.49
N ALA A 62 36.73 -20.22 -9.03
CA ALA A 62 36.17 -19.99 -10.35
C ALA A 62 35.78 -18.51 -10.45
N ARG A 63 36.29 -17.79 -11.45
CA ARG A 63 35.90 -16.39 -11.68
C ARG A 63 34.38 -16.36 -11.68
N GLU A 64 33.80 -15.61 -10.75
CA GLU A 64 32.35 -15.37 -10.77
C GLU A 64 32.01 -14.85 -12.16
N ASP A 65 30.98 -15.45 -12.77
CA ASP A 65 30.55 -15.07 -14.10
C ASP A 65 30.35 -13.54 -14.12
N PRO A 66 31.06 -12.79 -14.99
CA PRO A 66 30.96 -11.33 -15.05
C PRO A 66 29.54 -10.82 -15.26
N GLN A 67 28.66 -11.66 -15.84
CA GLN A 67 27.26 -11.34 -16.09
C GLN A 67 26.34 -11.65 -14.90
N ARG A 68 26.83 -12.37 -13.88
CA ARG A 68 26.04 -12.74 -12.70
C ARG A 68 25.45 -11.52 -11.97
N PRO A 69 26.18 -10.41 -11.74
CA PRO A 69 25.59 -9.21 -11.12
C PRO A 69 24.48 -8.59 -11.98
N GLU A 70 24.63 -8.59 -13.30
CA GLU A 70 23.62 -8.05 -14.22
C GLU A 70 22.36 -8.91 -14.25
N LEU A 71 22.51 -10.24 -14.22
CA LEU A 71 21.40 -11.19 -14.17
C LEU A 71 20.65 -11.11 -12.84
N VAL A 72 21.36 -11.00 -11.71
CA VAL A 72 20.75 -10.80 -10.39
C VAL A 72 19.97 -9.48 -10.37
N ALA A 73 20.59 -8.38 -10.82
CA ALA A 73 19.90 -7.09 -10.91
C ALA A 73 18.67 -7.13 -11.84
N ALA A 74 18.69 -7.92 -12.91
CA ALA A 74 17.54 -8.10 -13.78
C ALA A 74 16.41 -8.87 -13.08
N VAL A 75 16.73 -9.92 -12.32
CA VAL A 75 15.76 -10.68 -11.51
C VAL A 75 15.19 -9.81 -10.39
N ASP A 76 16.01 -9.01 -9.72
CA ASP A 76 15.57 -8.11 -8.65
C ASP A 76 14.60 -7.05 -9.19
N ARG A 77 14.91 -6.45 -10.35
CA ARG A 77 13.99 -5.54 -11.05
C ARG A 77 12.65 -6.20 -11.39
N ALA A 78 12.69 -7.39 -12.00
CA ALA A 78 11.48 -8.11 -12.34
C ALA A 78 10.64 -8.47 -11.09
N THR A 79 11.31 -8.85 -10.00
CA THR A 79 10.66 -9.15 -8.72
C THR A 79 10.03 -7.90 -8.11
N ALA A 80 10.73 -6.77 -8.14
CA ALA A 80 10.21 -5.49 -7.68
C ALA A 80 8.98 -5.05 -8.49
N ASP A 81 8.99 -5.22 -9.82
CA ASP A 81 7.85 -4.89 -10.67
C ASP A 81 6.61 -5.72 -10.33
N VAL A 82 6.79 -7.03 -10.12
CA VAL A 82 5.71 -7.92 -9.69
C VAL A 82 5.20 -7.53 -8.30
N MET A 83 6.09 -7.25 -7.35
CA MET A 83 5.69 -6.85 -6.00
C MET A 83 4.94 -5.52 -5.98
N ARG A 84 5.38 -4.51 -6.74
CA ARG A 84 4.61 -3.27 -6.93
C ARG A 84 3.23 -3.55 -7.51
N GLY A 85 3.15 -4.39 -8.54
CA GLY A 85 1.88 -4.80 -9.13
C GLY A 85 0.91 -5.45 -8.13
N VAL A 86 1.42 -6.26 -7.20
CA VAL A 86 0.62 -6.88 -6.13
C VAL A 86 0.20 -5.86 -5.09
N LEU A 87 1.14 -5.07 -4.57
CA LEU A 87 0.89 -4.08 -3.50
C LEU A 87 -0.10 -3.01 -3.93
N HIS A 88 -0.01 -2.53 -5.17
CA HIS A 88 -0.86 -1.48 -5.72
C HIS A 88 -2.13 -2.03 -6.40
N HIS A 89 -2.36 -3.34 -6.37
CA HIS A 89 -3.60 -3.90 -6.87
C HIS A 89 -4.76 -3.46 -5.95
N PRO A 90 -5.84 -2.84 -6.45
CA PRO A 90 -6.87 -2.22 -5.62
C PRO A 90 -7.50 -3.15 -4.58
N ARG A 91 -7.70 -4.43 -4.92
CA ARG A 91 -8.24 -5.43 -3.98
C ARG A 91 -7.27 -5.76 -2.85
N PHE A 92 -5.97 -5.83 -3.15
CA PHE A 92 -4.95 -6.12 -2.14
C PHE A 92 -4.79 -4.91 -1.23
N GLN A 93 -4.66 -3.71 -1.81
CA GLN A 93 -4.51 -2.47 -1.06
C GLN A 93 -5.71 -2.19 -0.15
N ALA A 94 -6.95 -2.45 -0.58
CA ALA A 94 -8.13 -2.31 0.26
C ALA A 94 -8.11 -3.28 1.47
N MET A 95 -7.69 -4.52 1.24
CA MET A 95 -7.53 -5.52 2.29
C MET A 95 -6.39 -5.15 3.24
N GLU A 96 -5.23 -4.73 2.71
CA GLU A 96 -4.07 -4.28 3.48
C GLU A 96 -4.44 -3.08 4.35
N ALA A 97 -5.11 -2.07 3.77
CA ALA A 97 -5.54 -0.88 4.49
C ALA A 97 -6.50 -1.22 5.65
N ALA A 98 -7.46 -2.13 5.43
CA ALA A 98 -8.36 -2.59 6.48
C ALA A 98 -7.61 -3.25 7.64
N TRP A 99 -6.71 -4.19 7.35
CA TRP A 99 -5.94 -4.89 8.38
C TRP A 99 -4.91 -4.00 9.07
N ARG A 100 -4.26 -3.11 8.35
CA ARG A 100 -3.32 -2.12 8.92
C ARG A 100 -4.04 -1.09 9.78
N ALA A 101 -5.27 -0.71 9.45
CA ALA A 101 -6.07 0.18 10.29
C ALA A 101 -6.53 -0.52 11.60
N ILE A 102 -6.80 -1.83 11.55
CA ILE A 102 -7.03 -2.64 12.76
C ILE A 102 -5.75 -2.74 13.60
N ASP A 103 -4.61 -3.07 12.98
CA ASP A 103 -3.30 -3.10 13.65
C ASP A 103 -3.00 -1.74 14.32
N PHE A 104 -3.25 -0.63 13.61
CA PHE A 104 -3.17 0.74 14.14
C PHE A 104 -3.99 0.93 15.43
N LEU A 105 -5.25 0.49 15.46
CA LEU A 105 -6.08 0.56 16.68
C LEU A 105 -5.50 -0.30 17.80
N THR A 106 -5.17 -1.56 17.51
CA THR A 106 -4.72 -2.51 18.54
C THR A 106 -3.39 -2.13 19.18
N ARG A 107 -2.54 -1.38 18.47
CA ARG A 107 -1.26 -0.89 19.00
C ARG A 107 -1.40 0.39 19.83
N ARG A 108 -2.47 1.16 19.64
CA ARG A 108 -2.67 2.45 20.28
C ARG A 108 -3.67 2.44 21.42
N LEU A 109 -4.55 1.45 21.45
CA LEU A 109 -5.55 1.29 22.47
C LEU A 109 -5.13 0.23 23.49
N GLU A 110 -5.07 0.62 24.75
CA GLU A 110 -4.84 -0.30 25.87
C GLU A 110 -6.14 -1.06 26.18
N THR A 111 -6.35 -2.19 25.51
CA THR A 111 -7.52 -3.04 25.77
C THR A 111 -7.43 -3.68 27.15
N SER A 112 -8.51 -3.57 27.93
CA SER A 112 -8.62 -4.08 29.30
C SER A 112 -9.96 -4.79 29.51
N THR A 113 -10.38 -4.98 30.76
CA THR A 113 -11.77 -5.39 31.05
C THR A 113 -12.80 -4.38 30.55
N ASP A 114 -12.42 -3.11 30.49
CA ASP A 114 -13.33 -1.98 30.32
C ASP A 114 -13.35 -1.46 28.87
N LEU A 115 -12.26 -1.68 28.11
CA LEU A 115 -12.16 -1.35 26.69
C LEU A 115 -11.93 -2.60 25.85
N LYS A 116 -12.89 -2.92 24.96
CA LYS A 116 -12.82 -4.07 24.05
C LYS A 116 -13.02 -3.65 22.60
N LEU A 117 -12.21 -4.22 21.72
CA LEU A 117 -12.39 -4.11 20.27
C LEU A 117 -13.04 -5.38 19.74
N VAL A 118 -14.14 -5.22 19.01
CA VAL A 118 -14.87 -6.34 18.38
C VAL A 118 -14.95 -6.10 16.90
N LEU A 119 -14.55 -7.11 16.12
CA LEU A 119 -14.55 -7.06 14.67
C LEU A 119 -15.78 -7.80 14.14
N LEU A 120 -16.52 -7.14 13.26
CA LEU A 120 -17.65 -7.71 12.54
C LEU A 120 -17.40 -7.52 11.04
N ASP A 121 -17.17 -8.63 10.34
CA ASP A 121 -16.92 -8.62 8.89
C ASP A 121 -18.25 -8.60 8.12
N VAL A 122 -18.55 -7.45 7.50
CA VAL A 122 -19.73 -7.24 6.69
C VAL A 122 -19.35 -6.37 5.48
N ALA A 123 -19.63 -6.84 4.27
CA ALA A 123 -19.46 -6.03 3.08
C ALA A 123 -20.52 -4.91 3.02
N LYS A 124 -20.15 -3.72 2.51
CA LYS A 124 -21.08 -2.57 2.35
C LYS A 124 -22.34 -2.95 1.57
N ALA A 125 -22.18 -3.76 0.51
CA ALA A 125 -23.29 -4.25 -0.30
C ALA A 125 -24.23 -5.19 0.47
N ASP A 126 -23.68 -6.03 1.36
CA ASP A 126 -24.50 -6.91 2.20
C ASP A 126 -25.27 -6.11 3.26
N LEU A 127 -24.69 -5.03 3.76
CA LEU A 127 -25.34 -4.10 4.67
C LEU A 127 -26.49 -3.35 3.96
N ALA A 128 -26.27 -2.85 2.75
CA ALA A 128 -27.33 -2.25 1.92
C ALA A 128 -28.48 -3.24 1.67
N ALA A 129 -28.15 -4.48 1.28
CA ALA A 129 -29.11 -5.53 1.01
C ALA A 129 -29.83 -6.05 2.28
N ALA A 130 -29.29 -5.79 3.47
CA ALA A 130 -30.01 -6.05 4.72
C ALA A 130 -31.16 -5.05 4.91
N PHE A 131 -30.93 -3.77 4.58
CA PHE A 131 -31.90 -2.69 4.83
C PHE A 131 -32.90 -2.46 3.68
N ASP A 132 -32.61 -2.92 2.47
CA ASP A 132 -33.54 -2.84 1.33
C ASP A 132 -34.72 -3.84 1.40
N GLY A 133 -34.73 -4.70 2.42
CA GLY A 133 -35.76 -5.71 2.66
C GLY A 133 -35.62 -7.00 1.85
N ARG A 134 -34.63 -7.10 0.94
CA ARG A 134 -34.38 -8.32 0.15
C ARG A 134 -33.87 -9.47 1.01
N TYR A 135 -33.13 -9.16 2.07
CA TYR A 135 -32.56 -10.16 2.99
C TYR A 135 -32.94 -9.88 4.46
N PRO A 136 -34.21 -10.10 4.86
CA PRO A 136 -34.68 -9.78 6.20
C PRO A 136 -33.98 -10.59 7.30
N ALA A 137 -33.43 -11.75 6.97
CA ALA A 137 -32.61 -12.54 7.90
C ALA A 137 -31.31 -11.82 8.32
N ARG A 138 -30.65 -11.10 7.40
CA ARG A 138 -29.43 -10.35 7.68
C ARG A 138 -29.71 -9.14 8.57
N ALA A 139 -30.78 -8.40 8.29
CA ALA A 139 -31.21 -7.30 9.16
C ALA A 139 -31.50 -7.77 10.58
N ARG A 140 -32.18 -8.91 10.73
CA ARG A 140 -32.43 -9.52 12.04
C ARG A 140 -31.13 -9.92 12.75
N MET A 141 -30.16 -10.49 12.02
CA MET A 141 -28.85 -10.82 12.59
C MET A 141 -28.15 -9.56 13.11
N LEU A 142 -28.08 -8.49 12.32
CA LEU A 142 -27.43 -7.24 12.73
C LEU A 142 -28.10 -6.64 13.96
N ARG A 143 -29.43 -6.59 13.99
CA ARG A 143 -30.17 -6.11 15.17
C ARG A 143 -29.93 -6.99 16.40
N ARG A 144 -29.90 -8.31 16.22
CA ARG A 144 -29.63 -9.25 17.31
C ARG A 144 -28.25 -9.00 17.92
N VAL A 145 -27.21 -8.90 17.11
CA VAL A 145 -25.83 -8.70 17.58
C VAL A 145 -25.63 -7.31 18.18
N LEU A 146 -26.15 -6.27 17.53
CA LEU A 146 -25.89 -4.88 17.93
C LEU A 146 -26.81 -4.37 19.04
N ILE A 147 -27.99 -4.96 19.22
CA ILE A 147 -28.99 -4.50 20.19
C ILE A 147 -29.32 -5.61 21.19
N ASP A 148 -29.86 -6.73 20.73
CA ASP A 148 -30.47 -7.73 21.63
C ASP A 148 -29.42 -8.42 22.53
N GLU A 149 -28.28 -8.80 21.97
CA GLU A 149 -27.20 -9.48 22.70
C GLU A 149 -26.33 -8.49 23.50
N ALA A 150 -26.13 -7.27 22.99
CA ALA A 150 -25.30 -6.26 23.64
C ALA A 150 -26.02 -5.57 24.80
N SER A 151 -27.28 -5.16 24.61
CA SER A 151 -28.04 -4.33 25.54
C SER A 151 -29.28 -5.03 26.10
N GLY A 152 -29.82 -6.04 25.40
CA GLY A 152 -31.08 -6.69 25.75
C GLY A 152 -30.98 -7.82 26.79
N SER A 153 -29.78 -8.29 27.10
CA SER A 153 -29.55 -9.36 28.09
C SER A 153 -29.18 -8.80 29.47
N PRO A 154 -29.65 -9.39 30.60
CA PRO A 154 -29.22 -8.96 31.94
C PRO A 154 -27.70 -9.01 32.10
N GLY A 155 -27.07 -7.86 32.37
CA GLY A 155 -25.61 -7.73 32.43
C GLY A 155 -24.92 -7.46 31.08
N GLY A 156 -25.68 -7.28 30.01
CA GLY A 156 -25.16 -6.82 28.71
C GLY A 156 -24.56 -5.42 28.81
N VAL A 157 -23.45 -5.21 28.10
CA VAL A 157 -22.78 -3.90 27.98
C VAL A 157 -23.03 -3.36 26.58
N PRO A 158 -23.82 -2.26 26.45
CA PRO A 158 -24.06 -1.64 25.15
C PRO A 158 -22.77 -1.18 24.47
N TRP A 159 -22.77 -1.18 23.14
CA TRP A 159 -21.63 -0.73 22.36
C TRP A 159 -21.34 0.76 22.62
N ALA A 160 -20.06 1.11 22.75
CA ALA A 160 -19.63 2.49 22.96
C ALA A 160 -19.76 3.34 21.69
N ALA A 161 -19.32 2.77 20.57
CA ALA A 161 -19.34 3.36 19.23
C ALA A 161 -19.18 2.23 18.19
N LEU A 162 -19.64 2.50 16.97
CA LEU A 162 -19.52 1.61 15.81
C LEU A 162 -18.66 2.31 14.76
N ALA A 163 -17.48 1.76 14.46
CA ALA A 163 -16.61 2.29 13.41
C ALA A 163 -16.78 1.48 12.12
N GLY A 164 -17.35 2.10 11.08
CA GLY A 164 -17.54 1.50 9.78
C GLY A 164 -16.36 1.76 8.84
N ASN A 165 -15.69 0.70 8.39
CA ASN A 165 -14.68 0.79 7.34
C ASN A 165 -15.30 0.96 5.95
N TYR A 166 -16.10 2.00 5.78
CA TYR A 166 -16.76 2.37 4.53
C TYR A 166 -16.56 3.85 4.23
N THR A 167 -16.64 4.18 2.95
CA THR A 167 -16.69 5.57 2.46
C THR A 167 -18.07 5.81 1.88
N PHE A 168 -18.72 6.88 2.31
CA PHE A 168 -20.05 7.27 1.86
C PHE A 168 -20.01 8.54 1.01
N ASP A 169 -20.83 8.60 -0.03
CA ASP A 169 -21.04 9.78 -0.86
C ASP A 169 -22.52 10.25 -0.83
N ALA A 170 -22.86 11.21 -1.70
CA ALA A 170 -24.20 11.77 -1.79
C ALA A 170 -25.18 10.93 -2.62
N SER A 171 -24.76 9.76 -3.13
CA SER A 171 -25.58 8.90 -3.98
C SER A 171 -26.85 8.43 -3.25
N ALA A 172 -27.89 8.08 -4.02
CA ALA A 172 -29.16 7.66 -3.45
C ALA A 172 -29.03 6.38 -2.61
N GLU A 173 -28.15 5.47 -3.02
CA GLU A 173 -27.85 4.22 -2.29
C GLU A 173 -27.16 4.53 -0.96
N ASP A 174 -26.12 5.37 -0.96
CA ASP A 174 -25.37 5.70 0.26
C ASP A 174 -26.21 6.51 1.25
N VAL A 175 -27.02 7.45 0.78
CA VAL A 175 -27.92 8.23 1.65
C VAL A 175 -29.01 7.34 2.26
N ALA A 176 -29.57 6.41 1.49
CA ALA A 176 -30.55 5.45 2.01
C ALA A 176 -29.92 4.53 3.06
N LEU A 177 -28.72 4.01 2.78
CA LEU A 177 -27.96 3.18 3.69
C LEU A 177 -27.61 3.93 4.98
N LEU A 178 -27.07 5.14 4.89
CA LEU A 178 -26.77 5.99 6.06
C LEU A 178 -28.02 6.27 6.88
N THR A 179 -29.16 6.54 6.24
CA THR A 179 -30.43 6.75 6.95
C THR A 179 -30.83 5.52 7.76
N ALA A 180 -30.66 4.31 7.19
CA ALA A 180 -30.95 3.07 7.89
C ALA A 180 -29.96 2.79 9.03
N ILE A 181 -28.66 3.04 8.80
CA ILE A 181 -27.62 2.91 9.82
C ILE A 181 -27.84 3.91 10.96
N ALA A 182 -28.25 5.15 10.69
CA ALA A 182 -28.56 6.16 11.71
C ALA A 182 -29.62 5.67 12.69
N ARG A 183 -30.68 5.06 12.15
CA ARG A 183 -31.76 4.47 12.96
C ARG A 183 -31.25 3.30 13.80
N LEU A 184 -30.42 2.44 13.21
CA LEU A 184 -29.82 1.31 13.92
C LEU A 184 -28.87 1.78 15.04
N ALA A 185 -28.04 2.79 14.77
CA ALA A 185 -27.13 3.42 15.72
C ALA A 185 -27.90 4.04 16.90
N ARG A 186 -28.98 4.77 16.62
CA ARG A 186 -29.89 5.29 17.66
C ARG A 186 -30.52 4.17 18.47
N ASP A 187 -31.06 3.12 17.83
CA ASP A 187 -31.68 1.99 18.52
C ASP A 187 -30.67 1.22 19.40
N ALA A 188 -29.41 1.17 18.98
CA ALA A 188 -28.31 0.53 19.71
C ALA A 188 -27.69 1.42 20.80
N ASP A 189 -28.09 2.69 20.89
CA ASP A 189 -27.49 3.70 21.76
C ASP A 189 -25.96 3.85 21.54
N ALA A 190 -25.52 3.66 20.28
CA ALA A 190 -24.11 3.65 19.90
C ALA A 190 -23.91 4.41 18.57
N PRO A 191 -23.13 5.50 18.53
CA PRO A 191 -22.91 6.26 17.30
C PRO A 191 -22.17 5.46 16.25
N PHE A 192 -22.51 5.71 14.99
CA PHE A 192 -21.81 5.16 13.85
C PHE A 192 -20.89 6.20 13.23
N ILE A 193 -19.61 5.85 13.08
CA ILE A 193 -18.56 6.69 12.52
C ILE A 193 -18.00 6.03 11.26
N ALA A 194 -17.93 6.77 10.15
CA ALA A 194 -17.39 6.27 8.89
C ALA A 194 -16.67 7.39 8.10
N ALA A 195 -16.13 7.05 6.92
CA ALA A 195 -15.52 8.04 6.04
C ALA A 195 -16.55 8.74 5.16
N ALA A 196 -16.36 10.04 4.93
CA ALA A 196 -17.02 10.78 3.86
C ALA A 196 -16.14 10.85 2.61
N SER A 197 -16.76 10.72 1.45
CA SER A 197 -16.14 11.02 0.17
C SER A 197 -15.95 12.54 0.02
N PRO A 198 -14.79 13.02 -0.47
CA PRO A 198 -14.59 14.43 -0.83
C PRO A 198 -15.68 15.02 -1.74
N ARG A 199 -16.37 14.15 -2.51
CA ARG A 199 -17.46 14.54 -3.42
C ARG A 199 -18.63 15.18 -2.68
N LEU A 200 -18.85 14.83 -1.41
CA LEU A 200 -19.86 15.49 -0.56
C LEU A 200 -19.56 16.97 -0.31
N LEU A 201 -18.30 17.39 -0.45
CA LEU A 201 -17.89 18.78 -0.34
C LEU A 201 -17.87 19.52 -1.68
N GLY A 202 -17.93 18.79 -2.79
CA GLY A 202 -17.70 19.34 -4.13
C GLY A 202 -16.28 19.12 -4.67
N ALA A 203 -15.44 18.37 -3.95
CA ALA A 203 -14.07 18.05 -4.36
C ALA A 203 -13.98 16.64 -4.96
N ASN A 204 -13.14 16.46 -5.99
CA ASN A 204 -12.82 15.11 -6.47
C ASN A 204 -11.74 14.45 -5.61
N SER A 205 -10.77 15.24 -5.15
CA SER A 205 -9.66 14.83 -4.29
C SER A 205 -9.26 16.02 -3.41
N LEU A 206 -9.23 15.82 -2.09
CA LEU A 206 -8.74 16.86 -1.18
C LEU A 206 -7.23 17.08 -1.30
N ALA A 207 -6.48 16.08 -1.78
CA ALA A 207 -5.04 16.20 -2.02
C ALA A 207 -4.73 17.16 -3.18
N GLU A 208 -5.64 17.25 -4.16
CA GLU A 208 -5.52 18.14 -5.33
C GLU A 208 -6.15 19.51 -5.07
N THR A 209 -7.33 19.55 -4.43
CA THR A 209 -8.07 20.78 -4.13
C THR A 209 -8.32 20.93 -2.62
N PRO A 210 -7.27 21.25 -1.84
CA PRO A 210 -7.39 21.43 -0.39
C PRO A 210 -8.09 22.73 -0.01
N ASP A 211 -8.11 23.72 -0.92
CA ASP A 211 -8.79 25.00 -0.72
C ASP A 211 -10.26 24.91 -1.13
N PRO A 212 -11.20 25.41 -0.30
CA PRO A 212 -12.63 25.41 -0.64
C PRO A 212 -13.00 26.25 -1.85
N ASP A 213 -12.17 27.21 -2.28
CA ASP A 213 -12.45 28.01 -3.49
C ASP A 213 -12.38 27.15 -4.78
N ASP A 214 -11.67 26.02 -4.73
CA ASP A 214 -11.60 25.06 -5.83
C ASP A 214 -12.74 24.02 -5.79
N TRP A 215 -13.55 24.00 -4.71
CA TRP A 215 -14.65 23.04 -4.58
C TRP A 215 -15.83 23.45 -5.47
N ARG A 216 -16.36 22.48 -6.21
CA ARG A 216 -17.45 22.71 -7.15
C ARG A 216 -18.80 22.59 -6.49
N ARG A 217 -19.81 23.20 -7.10
CA ARG A 217 -21.20 23.01 -6.70
C ARG A 217 -21.60 21.54 -6.86
N VAL A 218 -22.05 20.91 -5.78
CA VAL A 218 -22.69 19.59 -5.81
C VAL A 218 -24.05 19.72 -6.51
N ASN A 219 -24.48 18.69 -7.23
CA ASN A 219 -25.77 18.75 -7.93
C ASN A 219 -26.95 18.88 -6.94
N ASP A 220 -28.02 19.54 -7.39
CA ASP A 220 -29.15 19.90 -6.52
C ASP A 220 -29.86 18.67 -5.92
N ALA A 221 -29.94 17.58 -6.67
CA ALA A 221 -30.60 16.35 -6.22
C ALA A 221 -29.83 15.64 -5.10
N ASP A 222 -28.49 15.64 -5.16
CA ASP A 222 -27.61 15.15 -4.10
C ASP A 222 -27.69 16.05 -2.87
N VAL A 223 -27.69 17.37 -3.05
CA VAL A 223 -27.84 18.36 -1.95
C VAL A 223 -29.16 18.15 -1.22
N GLU A 224 -30.28 18.02 -1.93
CA GLU A 224 -31.60 17.80 -1.34
C GLU A 224 -31.67 16.48 -0.56
N ARG A 225 -31.13 15.39 -1.13
CA ARG A 225 -31.06 14.08 -0.47
C ARG A 225 -30.21 14.14 0.80
N TRP A 226 -29.03 14.75 0.71
CA TRP A 226 -28.14 14.93 1.85
C TRP A 226 -28.81 15.74 2.96
N TYR A 227 -29.47 16.85 2.60
CA TYR A 227 -30.18 17.70 3.55
C TYR A 227 -31.31 16.94 4.28
N LYS A 228 -32.07 16.10 3.58
CA LYS A 228 -33.11 15.24 4.20
C LYS A 228 -32.52 14.27 5.22
N LEU A 229 -31.36 13.67 4.95
CA LEU A 229 -30.65 12.86 5.94
C LEU A 229 -30.27 13.70 7.16
N ARG A 230 -29.58 14.84 6.94
CA ARG A 230 -29.05 15.69 8.03
C ARG A 230 -30.14 16.25 8.95
N THR A 231 -31.32 16.52 8.42
CA THR A 231 -32.47 17.04 9.20
C THR A 231 -33.22 15.95 9.99
N SER A 232 -32.91 14.68 9.76
CA SER A 232 -33.44 13.58 10.59
C SER A 232 -32.93 13.67 12.02
N LEU A 233 -33.76 13.31 12.99
CA LEU A 233 -33.34 13.20 14.39
C LEU A 233 -32.28 12.11 14.58
N ASP A 234 -32.34 11.05 13.78
CA ASP A 234 -31.38 9.94 13.84
C ASP A 234 -29.97 10.37 13.40
N ALA A 235 -29.83 11.46 12.62
CA ALA A 235 -28.54 11.94 12.13
C ALA A 235 -27.59 12.38 13.24
N ALA A 236 -28.10 12.62 14.46
CA ALA A 236 -27.27 12.92 15.64
C ALA A 236 -26.32 11.76 16.02
N TRP A 237 -26.60 10.55 15.53
CA TRP A 237 -25.82 9.33 15.77
C TRP A 237 -24.84 8.99 14.64
N LEU A 238 -24.74 9.84 13.62
CA LEU A 238 -23.84 9.64 12.49
C LEU A 238 -22.69 10.66 12.52
N GLY A 239 -21.46 10.17 12.63
CA GLY A 239 -20.25 10.96 12.44
C GLY A 239 -19.56 10.57 11.13
N LEU A 240 -19.18 11.55 10.30
CA LEU A 240 -18.43 11.27 9.08
C LEU A 240 -17.13 12.07 9.03
N ALA A 241 -16.01 11.36 8.88
CA ALA A 241 -14.67 11.94 8.91
C ALA A 241 -13.98 11.90 7.55
N LEU A 242 -13.06 12.83 7.33
CA LEU A 242 -12.23 12.96 6.12
C LEU A 242 -11.09 13.97 6.35
N PRO A 243 -10.00 13.95 5.57
CA PRO A 243 -9.60 12.93 4.58
C PRO A 243 -9.12 11.62 5.22
N ARG A 244 -8.70 10.65 4.39
CA ARG A 244 -7.95 9.47 4.81
C ARG A 244 -6.58 9.84 5.41
N PHE A 245 -5.94 8.91 6.10
CA PHE A 245 -4.62 9.10 6.71
C PHE A 245 -3.64 7.97 6.40
N LEU A 246 -2.35 8.24 6.41
CA LEU A 246 -1.31 7.29 5.99
C LEU A 246 -1.12 6.21 7.06
N LEU A 247 -1.24 4.94 6.66
CA LEU A 247 -1.14 3.80 7.59
C LEU A 247 0.27 3.24 7.75
N ARG A 248 1.10 3.34 6.71
CA ARG A 248 2.50 2.89 6.75
C ARG A 248 3.39 3.74 5.86
N LEU A 249 4.67 3.71 6.14
CA LEU A 249 5.66 4.19 5.20
C LEU A 249 5.71 3.26 3.97
N PRO A 250 5.93 3.81 2.77
CA PRO A 250 6.24 2.99 1.60
C PRO A 250 7.53 2.19 1.82
N TYR A 251 7.61 0.99 1.23
CA TYR A 251 8.85 0.22 1.30
C TYR A 251 9.91 0.85 0.39
N GLY A 252 11.12 1.02 0.92
CA GLY A 252 12.19 1.67 0.17
C GLY A 252 13.26 2.30 1.05
N ARG A 253 14.28 2.86 0.40
CA ARG A 253 15.42 3.51 1.06
C ARG A 253 15.01 4.69 1.93
N ASP A 254 14.04 5.46 1.45
CA ASP A 254 13.54 6.70 2.06
C ASP A 254 12.25 6.46 2.87
N GLY A 255 11.83 5.20 3.03
CA GLY A 255 10.72 4.75 3.86
C GLY A 255 11.11 3.53 4.71
N GLU A 256 10.31 2.45 4.66
CA GLU A 256 10.59 1.22 5.39
C GLU A 256 11.51 0.28 4.59
N ARG A 257 12.74 0.08 5.06
CA ARG A 257 13.74 -0.76 4.37
C ARG A 257 13.48 -2.25 4.59
N LEU A 258 13.45 -3.01 3.50
CA LEU A 258 13.39 -4.47 3.55
C LEU A 258 14.77 -5.08 3.81
N LYS A 259 14.80 -6.22 4.51
CA LYS A 259 16.03 -7.01 4.74
C LYS A 259 16.27 -8.08 3.67
N SER A 260 15.21 -8.48 2.97
CA SER A 260 15.23 -9.67 2.11
C SER A 260 15.83 -9.41 0.73
N PHE A 261 15.53 -8.26 0.12
CA PHE A 261 16.04 -7.83 -1.18
C PHE A 261 15.88 -6.32 -1.34
N GLU A 262 16.56 -5.73 -2.32
CA GLU A 262 16.42 -4.31 -2.64
C GLU A 262 15.06 -4.07 -3.33
N PHE A 263 14.22 -3.25 -2.71
CA PHE A 263 12.88 -2.96 -3.19
C PHE A 263 12.55 -1.48 -2.99
N GLU A 264 12.08 -0.84 -4.05
CA GLU A 264 11.51 0.50 -4.00
C GLU A 264 10.05 0.38 -4.46
N GLU A 265 9.11 0.60 -3.54
CA GLU A 265 7.67 0.49 -3.80
C GLU A 265 7.20 1.65 -4.69
N LEU A 266 7.68 2.85 -4.42
CA LEU A 266 7.27 4.07 -5.10
C LEU A 266 8.30 4.45 -6.18
N SER A 267 7.85 4.53 -7.42
CA SER A 267 8.68 5.01 -8.54
C SER A 267 8.52 6.51 -8.79
N ALA A 268 9.38 7.08 -9.63
CA ALA A 268 9.24 8.46 -10.10
C ALA A 268 7.81 8.70 -10.65
N GLY A 269 7.19 9.82 -10.26
CA GLY A 269 5.80 10.13 -10.64
C GLY A 269 4.75 9.44 -9.79
N VAL A 270 5.03 9.22 -8.51
CA VAL A 270 4.11 8.60 -7.53
C VAL A 270 2.70 9.18 -7.63
N ARG A 271 1.72 8.30 -7.80
CA ARG A 271 0.31 8.69 -7.76
C ARG A 271 -0.18 8.70 -6.32
N HIS A 272 -1.07 9.63 -6.01
CA HIS A 272 -1.62 9.76 -4.66
C HIS A 272 -2.23 8.45 -4.14
N GLU A 273 -2.90 7.68 -4.99
CA GLU A 273 -3.52 6.40 -4.61
C GLU A 273 -2.53 5.24 -4.43
N GLU A 274 -1.23 5.40 -4.72
CA GLU A 274 -0.22 4.36 -4.48
C GLU A 274 0.23 4.30 -3.02
N TYR A 275 -0.04 5.35 -2.24
CA TYR A 275 0.14 5.33 -0.79
C TYR A 275 -0.95 4.47 -0.11
N LEU A 276 -0.61 3.83 1.01
CA LEU A 276 -1.58 3.05 1.78
C LEU A 276 -2.42 3.95 2.70
N TRP A 277 -3.51 4.48 2.17
CA TRP A 277 -4.45 5.32 2.91
C TRP A 277 -5.46 4.52 3.73
N GLY A 278 -5.59 4.87 5.00
CA GLY A 278 -6.53 4.32 5.96
C GLY A 278 -7.80 5.13 6.11
N ASN A 279 -8.87 4.43 6.46
CA ASN A 279 -10.17 5.05 6.69
C ASN A 279 -10.14 5.92 7.98
N PRO A 280 -10.54 7.20 7.92
CA PRO A 280 -10.48 8.12 9.06
C PRO A 280 -11.36 7.72 10.25
N ALA A 281 -12.33 6.81 10.07
CA ALA A 281 -13.12 6.28 11.17
C ALA A 281 -12.25 5.58 12.24
N PHE A 282 -11.14 4.97 11.83
CA PHE A 282 -10.20 4.34 12.76
C PHE A 282 -9.42 5.38 13.58
N ALA A 283 -9.08 6.53 13.00
CA ALA A 283 -8.50 7.64 13.75
C ALA A 283 -9.50 8.16 14.80
N CYS A 284 -10.77 8.34 14.41
CA CYS A 284 -11.82 8.77 15.34
C CYS A 284 -12.03 7.75 16.48
N ALA A 285 -12.07 6.46 16.16
CA ALA A 285 -12.20 5.41 17.18
C ALA A 285 -10.99 5.36 18.12
N CYS A 286 -9.78 5.62 17.61
CA CYS A 286 -8.57 5.72 18.42
C CYS A 286 -8.67 6.86 19.43
N VAL A 287 -9.03 8.06 18.98
CA VAL A 287 -9.23 9.24 19.84
C VAL A 287 -10.24 8.96 20.94
N LEU A 288 -11.40 8.41 20.60
CA LEU A 288 -12.45 8.12 21.58
C LEU A 288 -12.02 7.05 22.59
N GLY A 289 -11.29 6.03 22.13
CA GLY A 289 -10.77 4.97 23.00
C GLY A 289 -9.69 5.48 23.95
N GLN A 290 -8.77 6.34 23.47
CA GLN A 290 -7.74 6.96 24.30
C GLN A 290 -8.35 7.89 25.35
N ALA A 291 -9.30 8.74 24.95
CA ALA A 291 -10.01 9.62 25.88
C ALA A 291 -10.77 8.83 26.96
N PHE A 292 -11.39 7.70 26.60
CA PHE A 292 -12.02 6.80 27.56
C PHE A 292 -11.01 6.17 28.53
N SER A 293 -9.86 5.72 28.03
CA SER A 293 -8.82 5.14 28.89
C SER A 293 -8.27 6.15 29.90
N GLU A 294 -8.21 7.44 29.54
CA GLU A 294 -7.71 8.51 30.39
C GLU A 294 -8.75 8.99 31.42
N ASP A 295 -9.98 9.28 30.97
CA ASP A 295 -10.98 10.01 31.76
C ASP A 295 -12.29 9.23 32.02
N GLY A 296 -12.38 7.97 31.59
CA GLY A 296 -13.62 7.18 31.65
C GLY A 296 -14.74 7.82 30.82
N TRP A 297 -16.01 7.68 31.19
CA TRP A 297 -17.12 8.29 30.42
C TRP A 297 -17.24 9.82 30.55
N GLY A 298 -16.44 10.43 31.44
CA GLY A 298 -16.46 11.88 31.68
C GLY A 298 -15.69 12.71 30.67
N PHE A 299 -15.03 12.09 29.68
CA PHE A 299 -14.19 12.83 28.74
C PHE A 299 -14.98 13.84 27.89
N PRO A 300 -14.42 15.02 27.60
CA PRO A 300 -14.99 15.92 26.61
C PRO A 300 -14.72 15.36 25.20
N ALA A 301 -15.78 15.00 24.47
CA ALA A 301 -15.63 14.64 23.07
C ALA A 301 -15.43 15.91 22.23
N GLY A 302 -14.19 16.13 21.78
CA GLY A 302 -13.79 17.32 21.04
C GLY A 302 -12.50 17.12 20.26
N ALA A 303 -11.77 18.22 20.03
CA ALA A 303 -10.52 18.19 19.30
C ALA A 303 -9.46 17.31 20.00
N ALA A 304 -8.77 16.46 19.24
CA ALA A 304 -7.72 15.60 19.77
C ALA A 304 -6.64 15.31 18.73
N ASP A 305 -5.41 15.14 19.20
CA ASP A 305 -4.24 14.82 18.38
C ASP A 305 -3.97 13.32 18.35
N LEU A 306 -3.52 12.83 17.21
CA LEU A 306 -2.94 11.51 17.01
C LEU A 306 -1.53 11.69 16.47
N ASP A 307 -0.55 11.61 17.35
CA ASP A 307 0.88 11.71 17.05
C ASP A 307 1.44 10.37 16.54
N ASP A 308 2.76 10.26 16.31
CA ASP A 308 3.48 9.05 15.87
C ASP A 308 2.93 8.42 14.58
N LEU A 309 2.51 9.25 13.62
CA LEU A 309 2.07 8.79 12.31
C LEU A 309 3.23 8.64 11.31
N PRO A 310 3.07 7.79 10.27
CA PRO A 310 4.08 7.67 9.22
C PRO A 310 4.40 9.02 8.56
N LEU A 311 5.66 9.45 8.69
CA LEU A 311 6.17 10.70 8.11
C LEU A 311 7.06 10.42 6.91
N TYR A 312 6.49 10.46 5.71
CA TYR A 312 7.23 10.20 4.47
C TYR A 312 7.78 11.50 3.86
N ILE A 313 9.02 11.48 3.35
CA ILE A 313 9.60 12.61 2.63
C ILE A 313 9.53 12.28 1.14
N GLU A 314 8.67 12.97 0.40
CA GLU A 314 8.57 12.82 -1.04
C GLU A 314 9.49 13.80 -1.77
N GLU A 315 10.07 13.36 -2.88
CA GLU A 315 10.77 14.23 -3.82
C GLU A 315 9.86 14.52 -5.00
N LYS A 316 9.49 15.78 -5.18
CA LYS A 316 8.62 16.24 -6.26
C LYS A 316 9.22 17.49 -6.90
N ASP A 317 9.37 17.47 -8.22
CA ASP A 317 9.94 18.56 -9.01
C ASP A 317 11.35 18.99 -8.53
N GLY A 318 12.15 18.03 -8.02
CA GLY A 318 13.49 18.28 -7.48
C GLY A 318 13.52 18.88 -6.06
N GLU A 319 12.36 19.06 -5.44
CA GLU A 319 12.25 19.51 -4.06
C GLU A 319 11.83 18.37 -3.13
N ARG A 320 12.52 18.26 -2.00
CA ARG A 320 12.16 17.33 -0.92
C ARG A 320 11.16 17.99 0.01
N ARG A 321 9.99 17.39 0.17
CA ARG A 321 8.91 17.90 1.00
C ARG A 321 8.31 16.77 1.82
N VAL A 322 7.90 17.08 3.05
CA VAL A 322 7.20 16.10 3.89
C VAL A 322 5.80 15.88 3.33
N LYS A 323 5.45 14.63 3.09
CA LYS A 323 4.10 14.22 2.74
C LYS A 323 3.21 14.40 3.98
N PRO A 324 2.06 15.09 3.86
CA PRO A 324 1.15 15.23 4.99
C PRO A 324 0.61 13.86 5.46
N CYS A 325 0.40 13.72 6.77
CA CYS A 325 -0.05 12.46 7.37
C CYS A 325 -1.48 12.08 6.97
N ALA A 326 -2.34 13.06 6.73
CA ALA A 326 -3.64 12.93 6.07
C ALA A 326 -3.49 13.30 4.58
N GLU A 327 -4.47 12.96 3.74
CA GLU A 327 -4.32 13.14 2.27
C GLU A 327 -3.99 14.59 1.85
N ALA A 328 -4.35 15.58 2.67
CA ALA A 328 -4.22 16.99 2.37
C ALA A 328 -3.80 17.83 3.59
N LEU A 329 -3.05 18.90 3.33
CA LEU A 329 -2.92 20.03 4.25
C LEU A 329 -4.13 20.95 4.04
N LEU A 330 -5.18 20.73 4.83
CA LEU A 330 -6.40 21.55 4.78
C LEU A 330 -6.13 22.97 5.28
N THR A 331 -6.75 23.96 4.65
CA THR A 331 -6.78 25.33 5.17
C THR A 331 -7.72 25.42 6.38
N LEU A 332 -7.54 26.42 7.25
CA LEU A 332 -8.47 26.65 8.36
C LEU A 332 -9.91 26.86 7.87
N ARG A 333 -10.07 27.61 6.76
CA ARG A 333 -11.36 27.82 6.11
C ARG A 333 -11.99 26.51 5.60
N ALA A 334 -11.19 25.61 5.04
CA ALA A 334 -11.68 24.28 4.64
C ALA A 334 -12.22 23.51 5.85
N ALA A 335 -11.47 23.51 6.96
CA ALA A 335 -11.86 22.84 8.20
C ALA A 335 -13.14 23.44 8.80
N GLU A 336 -13.27 24.78 8.82
CA GLU A 336 -14.47 25.48 9.28
C GLU A 336 -15.70 25.10 8.45
N ILE A 337 -15.61 25.12 7.12
CA ILE A 337 -16.71 24.73 6.23
C ILE A 337 -17.09 23.26 6.43
N MET A 338 -16.10 22.37 6.63
CA MET A 338 -16.36 20.96 6.93
C MET A 338 -17.15 20.81 8.24
N LEU A 339 -16.74 21.52 9.30
CA LEU A 339 -17.40 21.51 10.60
C LEU A 339 -18.82 22.08 10.55
N GLU A 340 -19.04 23.18 9.81
CA GLU A 340 -20.36 23.77 9.58
C GLU A 340 -21.31 22.83 8.82
N ARG A 341 -20.76 21.95 7.99
CA ARG A 341 -21.52 20.91 7.27
C ARG A 341 -21.68 19.61 8.07
N GLY A 342 -21.19 19.57 9.31
CA GLY A 342 -21.30 18.41 10.22
C GLY A 342 -20.31 17.28 9.94
N PHE A 343 -19.24 17.54 9.18
CA PHE A 343 -18.14 16.59 9.00
C PHE A 343 -17.08 16.75 10.09
N MET A 344 -16.29 15.70 10.30
CA MET A 344 -15.18 15.64 11.25
C MET A 344 -13.84 15.66 10.51
N PRO A 345 -13.20 16.84 10.35
CA PRO A 345 -11.97 16.93 9.57
C PRO A 345 -10.76 16.39 10.34
N LEU A 346 -9.93 15.61 9.64
CA LEU A 346 -8.57 15.25 10.06
C LEU A 346 -7.55 16.24 9.50
N LEU A 347 -6.96 17.04 10.36
CA LEU A 347 -6.04 18.10 9.99
C LEU A 347 -4.60 17.61 10.10
N SER A 348 -3.86 17.68 9.00
CA SER A 348 -2.40 17.50 9.02
C SER A 348 -1.68 18.80 9.33
N PHE A 349 -0.53 18.69 9.99
CA PHE A 349 0.37 19.81 10.21
C PHE A 349 1.62 19.66 9.36
N ARG A 350 2.13 20.78 8.85
CA ARG A 350 3.35 20.79 8.06
C ARG A 350 4.52 20.26 8.89
N ASP A 351 5.30 19.36 8.30
CA ASP A 351 6.53 18.78 8.86
C ASP A 351 6.33 18.12 10.24
N ARG A 352 5.12 17.62 10.52
CA ARG A 352 4.81 16.89 11.76
C ARG A 352 4.11 15.57 11.46
N ASP A 353 4.42 14.59 12.29
CA ASP A 353 3.88 13.23 12.34
C ASP A 353 2.57 13.14 13.14
N VAL A 354 1.71 14.15 13.01
CA VAL A 354 0.44 14.26 13.73
C VAL A 354 -0.72 14.57 12.80
N VAL A 355 -1.87 13.98 13.09
CA VAL A 355 -3.17 14.48 12.62
C VAL A 355 -4.03 14.90 13.81
N ARG A 356 -4.78 15.99 13.65
CA ARG A 356 -5.79 16.42 14.61
C ARG A 356 -7.18 16.09 14.11
N LEU A 357 -7.95 15.33 14.88
CA LEU A 357 -9.39 15.34 14.74
C LEU A 357 -9.90 16.69 15.25
N ALA A 358 -10.46 17.51 14.38
CA ALA A 358 -10.78 18.90 14.75
C ALA A 358 -11.92 19.01 15.75
N ASP A 359 -12.92 18.13 15.67
CA ASP A 359 -14.05 18.05 16.60
C ASP A 359 -14.80 16.73 16.42
N VAL A 360 -15.52 16.29 17.45
CA VAL A 360 -16.36 15.07 17.43
C VAL A 360 -17.83 15.49 17.27
N ARG A 361 -18.29 15.53 16.01
CA ARG A 361 -19.62 16.07 15.65
C ARG A 361 -20.43 15.10 14.81
N SER A 362 -21.74 15.30 14.87
CA SER A 362 -22.68 14.60 14.01
C SER A 362 -22.94 15.36 12.72
N VAL A 363 -23.35 14.64 11.67
CA VAL A 363 -23.78 15.22 10.40
C VAL A 363 -25.11 15.96 10.50
N ARG A 364 -25.76 16.01 11.66
CA ARG A 364 -27.08 16.61 11.84
C ARG A 364 -27.11 18.10 11.45
N GLU A 365 -28.30 18.56 11.07
CA GLU A 365 -28.64 19.99 10.88
C GLU A 365 -29.76 20.37 11.87
N PRO A 366 -29.57 21.37 12.76
CA PRO A 366 -28.34 22.12 13.00
C PRO A 366 -27.23 21.22 13.57
N VAL A 367 -25.97 21.61 13.34
CA VAL A 367 -24.81 20.80 13.76
C VAL A 367 -24.75 20.66 15.27
N THR A 368 -24.71 19.42 15.74
CA THR A 368 -24.53 19.06 17.17
C THR A 368 -23.33 18.15 17.35
N GLY A 369 -22.78 18.09 18.58
CA GLY A 369 -21.84 17.05 18.97
C GLY A 369 -22.39 15.65 18.66
N LEU A 370 -21.50 14.71 18.37
CA LEU A 370 -21.90 13.33 18.09
C LEU A 370 -22.52 12.72 19.35
N ARG A 371 -23.73 12.17 19.23
CA ARG A 371 -24.37 11.47 20.35
C ARG A 371 -23.58 10.22 20.70
N GLY A 372 -23.28 10.06 21.97
CA GLY A 372 -22.60 8.89 22.50
C GLY A 372 -22.72 8.87 24.02
N ARG A 373 -22.05 7.91 24.64
CA ARG A 373 -22.06 7.71 26.10
C ARG A 373 -21.16 8.69 26.87
N TRP A 374 -20.35 9.45 26.14
CA TRP A 374 -19.46 10.46 26.69
C TRP A 374 -20.17 11.79 26.91
N GLY A 375 -19.62 12.62 27.80
CA GLY A 375 -20.00 14.04 27.90
C GLY A 375 -21.10 14.40 28.91
N GLY A 376 -21.60 13.45 29.71
CA GLY A 376 -22.53 13.72 30.83
C GLY A 376 -23.99 13.96 30.44
#